data_AF-A0A423SIN0-F1
#
_entry.id   AF-A0A423SIN0-F1
#
_cell.length_a   1.000
_cell.length_b   1.000
_cell.length_c   1.000
_cell.angle_alpha   90.00
_cell.angle_beta   90.00
_cell.angle_gamma   90.00
#
_symmetry.space_group_name_H-M   'P 1'
#
loop_
_entity.id
_entity.type
_entity.pdbx_description
1 polymer ?
#
loop_
_entity_poly.entity_id
_entity_poly.type
_entity_poly.pdbx_seq_one_letter_code
_entity_poly.pdbx_strand_id
1 'polypeptide(L)'
;MVVTGVMEPGATTNVDGGGHTISSTMLLAELDRFLSLALTTTDKRSHSGRRDGISEGEEQTMAETALFLLRNLPPARPAALAFLAHTLSKQVSSHMRGFTSGDSTRKTDAGDDGLSGQLEGLLGELVEATPGVWGPLVSQWAVEQLGRWSVEWANTVVGRGDATLEEVVAGWLSCGPARTLAALTVACVAHDPDTAVAALLDASAASGPALDWLVAHVGCSFPARVISRVLALGLCSFASCHGRPPEHQLASVNKILSHLADRHLPDIRRGLHAILTRTFNGTTDEEVQASVPFLLCLAVTSRSRAVLAALTSGLDTLLMPGDRLGALAKQVGWWVPRYFNTHSQLQEMVVHLILDTGGAAAPSLLRLLLQGAASTPKLPPTVTAAVNSVLQGVVGEICIVTYMRRNSGSGRIHIPFLVGLRGGGLDGSDVGIAVGGRAVSPVAGLVEETLALPGTEANLIIRLLVEGVFRPECAHLFGALSHAKLEIKEVTGEKLINANRQFDTWVKAPQSHTTALTAFWNTFPLAAAKQAPEALQATRNLLEVMVTAQFLPGPLKVLPQMVEALAPYEVVCILQDVWMYMRDHTPSPDRWRELPSGYQRIPEPPMAPVYTERIKRIIQCNVDTIGHLMCAMVNADQ
;
A
#
# COMPACT_ATOMS: atom_id res chain seq x y z
N MET A 1 -17.68 19.22 36.44
CA MET A 1 -16.58 19.53 37.38
C MET A 1 -16.71 20.99 37.75
N VAL A 2 -16.88 21.31 39.03
CA VAL A 2 -17.00 22.69 39.51
C VAL A 2 -15.62 23.35 39.35
N VAL A 3 -15.47 24.25 38.38
CA VAL A 3 -14.29 25.12 38.30
C VAL A 3 -14.67 26.43 38.97
N THR A 4 -14.40 26.50 40.27
CA THR A 4 -14.24 27.75 41.00
C THR A 4 -12.96 28.43 40.49
N GLY A 5 -13.12 29.37 39.56
CA GLY A 5 -12.04 30.22 39.05
C GLY A 5 -12.20 31.64 39.59
N VAL A 6 -11.30 31.97 40.50
CA VAL A 6 -10.95 33.25 41.12
C VAL A 6 -11.40 34.51 40.37
N MET A 7 -12.09 35.37 41.12
CA MET A 7 -12.40 36.75 40.80
C MET A 7 -11.12 37.59 40.91
N GLU A 8 -10.51 37.99 39.78
CA GLU A 8 -9.51 39.08 39.77
C GLU A 8 -10.16 40.40 39.33
N PRO A 9 -10.00 41.49 40.11
CA PRO A 9 -10.48 42.81 39.73
C PRO A 9 -9.37 43.59 39.00
N GLY A 10 -9.71 44.18 37.85
CA GLY A 10 -8.97 45.32 37.29
C GLY A 10 -8.20 45.04 36.00
N ALA A 11 -8.87 45.27 34.88
CA ALA A 11 -8.24 45.78 33.66
C ALA A 11 -9.29 46.54 32.85
N THR A 12 -9.48 47.81 33.18
CA THR A 12 -10.17 48.78 32.33
C THR A 12 -9.36 48.95 31.05
N THR A 13 -9.79 48.31 29.96
CA THR A 13 -9.35 48.69 28.62
C THR A 13 -10.47 49.51 28.00
N ASN A 14 -10.28 50.84 28.05
CA ASN A 14 -11.05 51.80 27.26
C ASN A 14 -10.81 51.49 25.78
N VAL A 15 -11.87 51.11 25.07
CA VAL A 15 -12.00 51.37 23.63
C VAL A 15 -13.27 52.20 23.48
N ASP A 16 -13.05 53.50 23.32
CA ASP A 16 -14.08 54.48 22.99
C ASP A 16 -14.55 54.28 21.53
N GLY A 17 -15.86 54.38 21.33
CA GLY A 17 -16.44 54.60 20.00
C GLY A 17 -17.89 54.13 19.82
N GLY A 18 -18.86 54.80 20.46
CA GLY A 18 -20.29 54.67 20.12
C GLY A 18 -21.18 54.30 21.31
N GLY A 19 -21.60 55.30 22.08
CA GLY A 19 -22.27 55.10 23.37
C GLY A 19 -23.72 54.60 23.28
N HIS A 20 -23.95 53.45 23.90
CA HIS A 20 -25.00 53.31 24.92
C HIS A 20 -24.35 52.65 26.14
N THR A 21 -24.12 53.44 27.20
CA THR A 21 -23.76 52.88 28.51
C THR A 21 -24.93 52.04 28.97
N ILE A 22 -24.84 50.72 28.82
CA ILE A 22 -25.87 49.79 29.27
C ILE A 22 -25.95 49.94 30.79
N SER A 23 -27.07 50.48 31.28
CA SER A 23 -27.29 50.69 32.72
C SER A 23 -27.41 49.35 33.43
N SER A 24 -26.86 49.23 34.64
CA SER A 24 -27.03 48.05 35.51
C SER A 24 -28.51 47.71 35.74
N THR A 25 -29.40 48.72 35.70
CA THR A 25 -30.85 48.53 35.80
C THR A 25 -31.44 47.85 34.56
N MET A 26 -30.91 48.13 33.37
CA MET A 26 -31.34 47.50 32.12
C MET A 26 -30.90 46.04 32.07
N LEU A 27 -29.67 45.73 32.52
CA LEU A 27 -29.18 44.35 32.63
C LEU A 27 -29.99 43.51 33.62
N LEU A 28 -30.33 44.08 34.78
CA LEU A 28 -31.15 43.40 35.78
C LEU A 28 -32.60 43.21 35.30
N ALA A 29 -33.18 44.18 34.60
CA ALA A 29 -34.51 44.05 34.02
C ALA A 29 -34.56 42.96 32.95
N GLU A 30 -33.55 42.88 32.08
CA GLU A 30 -33.50 41.86 31.02
C GLU A 30 -33.18 40.46 31.58
N LEU A 31 -32.41 40.38 32.67
CA LEU A 31 -32.21 39.15 33.42
C LEU A 31 -33.49 38.68 34.12
N ASP A 32 -34.23 39.59 34.76
CA ASP A 32 -35.51 39.27 35.42
C ASP A 32 -36.58 38.88 34.41
N ARG A 33 -36.60 39.54 33.25
CA ARG A 33 -37.42 39.16 32.10
C ARG A 33 -37.05 37.77 31.57
N PHE A 34 -35.77 37.45 31.45
CA PHE A 34 -35.31 36.13 31.02
C PHE A 34 -35.68 35.04 32.04
N LEU A 35 -35.47 35.29 33.34
CA LEU A 35 -35.77 34.34 34.42
C LEU A 35 -37.28 34.12 34.60
N SER A 36 -38.09 35.18 34.54
CA SER A 36 -39.55 35.07 34.61
C SER A 36 -40.12 34.27 33.44
N LEU A 37 -39.64 34.53 32.22
CA LEU A 37 -40.02 33.76 31.05
C LEU A 37 -39.54 32.30 31.16
N ALA A 38 -38.30 32.05 31.58
CA ALA A 38 -37.78 30.69 31.79
C ALA A 38 -38.57 29.91 32.85
N LEU A 39 -38.92 30.53 33.98
CA LEU A 39 -39.70 29.90 35.06
C LEU A 39 -41.13 29.55 34.61
N THR A 40 -41.77 30.40 33.80
CA THR A 40 -43.09 30.06 33.23
C THR A 40 -43.04 28.87 32.27
N THR A 41 -41.90 28.61 31.62
CA THR A 41 -41.73 27.41 30.77
C THR A 41 -41.53 26.12 31.58
N THR A 42 -40.93 26.21 32.77
CA THR A 42 -40.72 25.05 33.65
C THR A 42 -41.98 24.65 34.41
N ASP A 43 -42.79 25.61 34.86
CA ASP A 43 -44.03 25.34 35.60
C ASP A 43 -45.18 24.81 34.72
N LYS A 44 -45.20 25.15 33.42
CA LYS A 44 -46.17 24.57 32.47
C LYS A 44 -45.91 23.09 32.14
N ARG A 45 -44.76 22.53 32.51
CA ARG A 45 -44.47 21.07 32.37
C ARG A 45 -45.01 20.23 33.53
N SER A 46 -45.30 20.83 34.68
CA SER A 46 -45.71 20.11 35.89
C SER A 46 -47.21 20.06 36.12
N HIS A 47 -48.01 20.96 35.53
CA HIS A 47 -49.48 20.94 35.61
C HIS A 47 -50.14 21.19 34.24
N SER A 48 -50.98 20.23 33.80
CA SER A 48 -51.91 20.26 32.65
C SER A 48 -51.46 19.59 31.35
N GLY A 49 -52.14 18.49 31.01
CA GLY A 49 -52.05 17.77 29.73
C GLY A 49 -52.71 18.47 28.54
N ARG A 50 -52.68 19.81 28.48
CA ARG A 50 -53.15 20.59 27.33
C ARG A 50 -51.99 21.42 26.81
N ARG A 51 -51.44 20.98 25.68
CA ARG A 51 -50.22 21.49 25.04
C ARG A 51 -50.54 22.80 24.32
N ASP A 52 -50.82 23.87 25.08
CA ASP A 52 -50.81 25.23 24.52
C ASP A 52 -49.35 25.61 24.33
N GLY A 53 -48.86 25.46 23.09
CA GLY A 53 -47.50 25.81 22.71
C GLY A 53 -47.20 27.27 23.02
N ILE A 54 -45.95 27.55 23.40
CA ILE A 54 -45.42 28.91 23.45
C ILE A 54 -45.68 29.56 22.08
N SER A 55 -46.18 30.79 22.06
CA SER A 55 -46.32 31.54 20.80
C SER A 55 -44.93 31.73 20.18
N GLU A 56 -44.75 31.48 18.89
CA GLU A 56 -43.45 31.64 18.20
C GLU A 56 -42.79 33.01 18.48
N GLY A 57 -43.59 34.05 18.72
CA GLY A 57 -43.11 35.39 19.11
C GLY A 57 -42.53 35.50 20.54
N GLU A 58 -43.01 34.72 21.50
CA GLU A 58 -42.45 34.69 22.86
C GLU A 58 -41.11 33.95 22.89
N GLU A 59 -40.96 32.90 22.08
CA GLU A 59 -39.70 32.14 21.96
C GLU A 59 -38.62 32.96 21.24
N GLN A 60 -39.00 33.73 20.20
CA GLN A 60 -38.10 34.65 19.49
C GLN A 60 -37.60 35.78 20.40
N THR A 61 -38.50 36.42 21.16
CA THR A 61 -38.12 37.50 22.09
C THR A 61 -37.25 37.00 23.25
N MET A 62 -37.50 35.80 23.77
CA MET A 62 -36.60 35.16 24.75
C MET A 62 -35.21 34.92 24.18
N ALA A 63 -35.12 34.55 22.91
CA ALA A 63 -33.85 34.25 22.28
C ALA A 63 -33.04 35.52 21.96
N GLU A 64 -33.69 36.62 21.58
CA GLU A 64 -33.08 37.96 21.51
C GLU A 64 -32.56 38.43 22.88
N THR A 65 -33.35 38.21 23.93
CA THR A 65 -32.96 38.50 25.33
C THR A 65 -31.73 37.66 25.74
N ALA A 66 -31.69 36.38 25.37
CA ALA A 66 -30.54 35.50 25.62
C ALA A 66 -29.29 35.95 24.88
N LEU A 67 -29.40 36.37 23.61
CA LEU A 67 -28.30 36.93 22.83
C LEU A 67 -27.77 38.23 23.45
N PHE A 68 -28.66 39.10 23.93
CA PHE A 68 -28.28 40.33 24.65
C PHE A 68 -27.55 40.03 25.96
N LEU A 69 -28.01 39.05 26.74
CA LEU A 69 -27.36 38.63 27.98
C LEU A 69 -25.99 37.99 27.72
N LEU A 70 -25.85 37.25 26.62
CA LEU A 70 -24.60 36.63 26.21
C LEU A 70 -23.51 37.67 25.94
N ARG A 71 -23.85 38.74 25.22
CA ARG A 71 -22.93 39.85 24.91
C ARG A 71 -22.51 40.62 26.16
N ASN A 72 -23.45 40.92 27.05
CA ASN A 72 -23.26 41.95 28.07
C ASN A 72 -23.03 41.43 29.49
N LEU A 73 -23.29 40.14 29.78
CA LEU A 73 -23.21 39.60 31.14
C LEU A 73 -22.41 38.27 31.22
N PRO A 74 -21.11 38.31 31.62
CA PRO A 74 -20.28 37.12 31.76
C PRO A 74 -20.87 35.96 32.58
N PRO A 75 -21.46 36.18 33.77
CA PRO A 75 -22.02 35.08 34.57
C PRO A 75 -23.27 34.43 33.96
N ALA A 76 -24.00 35.11 33.07
CA ALA A 76 -25.17 34.52 32.41
C ALA A 76 -24.84 33.78 31.11
N ARG A 77 -23.59 33.87 30.60
CA ARG A 77 -23.19 33.22 29.34
C ARG A 77 -23.51 31.71 29.30
N PRO A 78 -23.20 30.90 30.32
CA PRO A 78 -23.52 29.46 30.28
C PRO A 78 -25.02 29.19 30.23
N ALA A 79 -25.82 29.98 30.94
CA ALA A 79 -27.29 29.85 30.96
C ALA A 79 -27.91 30.29 29.62
N ALA A 80 -27.43 31.39 29.05
CA ALA A 80 -27.85 31.86 27.73
C ALA A 80 -27.51 30.83 26.63
N LEU A 81 -26.28 30.30 26.63
CA LEU A 81 -25.85 29.24 25.71
C LEU A 81 -26.66 27.94 25.88
N ALA A 82 -27.02 27.57 27.11
CA ALA A 82 -27.86 26.40 27.37
C ALA A 82 -29.29 26.58 26.85
N PHE A 83 -29.87 27.77 27.01
CA PHE A 83 -31.18 28.09 26.45
C PHE A 83 -31.15 28.08 24.91
N LEU A 84 -30.16 28.75 24.30
CA LEU A 84 -29.98 28.76 22.84
C LEU A 84 -29.78 27.34 22.30
N ALA A 85 -29.00 26.50 22.98
CA ALA A 85 -28.84 25.08 22.61
C ALA A 85 -30.16 24.31 22.65
N HIS A 86 -31.03 24.57 23.64
CA HIS A 86 -32.35 23.93 23.72
C HIS A 86 -33.25 24.35 22.55
N THR A 87 -33.28 25.64 22.22
CA THR A 87 -34.06 26.16 21.10
C THR A 87 -33.56 25.61 19.77
N LEU A 88 -32.24 25.58 19.55
CA LEU A 88 -31.64 24.97 18.35
C LEU A 88 -31.92 23.46 18.26
N SER A 89 -31.87 22.73 19.38
CA SER A 89 -32.20 21.30 19.42
C SER A 89 -33.64 21.00 18.99
N LYS A 90 -34.61 21.86 19.34
CA LYS A 90 -35.99 21.74 18.84
C LYS A 90 -36.06 21.92 17.32
N GLN A 91 -35.34 22.89 16.78
CA GLN A 91 -35.28 23.16 15.33
C GLN A 91 -34.65 21.98 14.57
N VAL A 92 -33.54 21.43 15.07
CA VAL A 92 -32.91 20.22 14.52
C VAL A 92 -33.87 19.03 14.57
N SER A 93 -34.53 18.80 15.70
CA SER A 93 -35.46 17.68 15.88
C SER A 93 -36.72 17.80 15.00
N SER A 94 -37.14 19.02 14.67
CA SER A 94 -38.23 19.27 13.71
C SER A 94 -37.78 18.93 12.28
N HIS A 95 -36.60 19.43 11.89
CA HIS A 95 -36.00 19.16 10.58
C HIS A 95 -35.74 17.67 10.35
N MET A 96 -35.14 16.97 11.32
CA MET A 96 -34.81 15.54 11.21
C MET A 96 -36.06 14.65 11.16
N ARG A 97 -37.17 15.04 11.83
CA ARG A 97 -38.45 14.34 11.68
C ARG A 97 -39.04 14.54 10.29
N GLY A 98 -38.94 15.75 9.72
CA GLY A 98 -39.30 16.02 8.34
C GLY A 98 -38.48 15.19 7.34
N PHE A 99 -37.19 15.02 7.60
CA PHE A 99 -36.28 14.21 6.78
C PHE A 99 -36.72 12.75 6.66
N THR A 100 -37.25 12.14 7.74
CA THR A 100 -37.75 10.76 7.72
C THR A 100 -39.11 10.57 7.05
N SER A 101 -39.91 11.62 6.92
CA SER A 101 -41.29 11.54 6.42
C SER A 101 -41.39 11.62 4.89
N GLY A 102 -40.28 11.87 4.17
CA GLY A 102 -40.24 11.89 2.70
C GLY A 102 -41.05 13.01 2.04
N ASP A 103 -41.58 13.96 2.82
CA ASP A 103 -42.37 15.07 2.28
C ASP A 103 -41.43 16.02 1.54
N SER A 104 -41.42 15.87 0.22
CA SER A 104 -40.54 16.58 -0.72
C SER A 104 -40.98 18.03 -0.95
N THR A 105 -41.91 18.55 -0.15
CA THR A 105 -42.10 19.99 -0.02
C THR A 105 -40.93 20.56 0.78
N ARG A 106 -39.77 20.70 0.10
CA ARG A 106 -38.74 21.68 0.46
C ARG A 106 -39.42 23.05 0.47
N LYS A 107 -40.09 23.40 1.57
CA LYS A 107 -40.02 24.76 2.05
C LYS A 107 -38.53 24.96 2.34
N THR A 108 -37.82 25.44 1.32
CA THR A 108 -36.82 26.46 1.55
C THR A 108 -37.55 27.50 2.38
N ASP A 109 -37.50 27.36 3.71
CA ASP A 109 -37.90 28.45 4.59
C ASP A 109 -37.02 29.60 4.18
N ALA A 110 -37.63 30.49 3.41
CA ALA A 110 -37.04 31.72 2.95
C ALA A 110 -36.70 32.51 4.21
N GLY A 111 -35.40 32.65 4.46
CA GLY A 111 -34.86 33.44 5.54
C GLY A 111 -33.74 32.73 6.29
N ASP A 112 -32.52 32.83 5.74
CA ASP A 112 -31.28 32.79 6.54
C ASP A 112 -31.26 33.90 7.64
N ASP A 113 -32.32 34.73 7.76
CA ASP A 113 -32.50 35.82 8.72
C ASP A 113 -33.11 35.41 10.09
N GLY A 114 -33.27 34.10 10.35
CA GLY A 114 -33.78 33.60 11.63
C GLY A 114 -32.77 33.66 12.79
N LEU A 115 -33.11 33.06 13.94
CA LEU A 115 -32.24 32.95 15.12
C LEU A 115 -30.81 32.48 14.79
N SER A 116 -30.68 31.50 13.88
CA SER A 116 -29.40 30.91 13.52
C SER A 116 -28.46 31.92 12.83
N GLY A 117 -28.97 32.78 11.95
CA GLY A 117 -28.18 33.84 11.32
C GLY A 117 -27.78 34.94 12.31
N GLN A 118 -28.68 35.31 13.22
CA GLN A 118 -28.36 36.27 14.29
C GLN A 118 -27.29 35.74 15.26
N LEU A 119 -27.35 34.44 15.56
CA LEU A 119 -26.35 33.76 16.39
C LEU A 119 -24.99 33.69 15.69
N GLU A 120 -24.97 33.33 14.41
CA GLU A 120 -23.74 33.27 13.61
C GLU A 120 -23.08 34.65 13.50
N GLY A 121 -23.86 35.70 13.21
CA GLY A 121 -23.37 37.08 13.17
C GLY A 121 -22.80 37.54 14.52
N LEU A 122 -23.57 37.39 15.61
CA LEU A 122 -23.13 37.85 16.94
C LEU A 122 -21.94 37.06 17.48
N LEU A 123 -21.95 35.72 17.40
CA LEU A 123 -20.83 34.92 17.87
C LEU A 123 -19.62 35.04 16.95
N GLY A 124 -19.82 35.19 15.64
CA GLY A 124 -18.77 35.47 14.68
C GLY A 124 -18.05 36.78 15.00
N GLU A 125 -18.80 37.88 15.17
CA GLU A 125 -18.25 39.18 15.57
C GLU A 125 -17.48 39.10 16.91
N LEU A 126 -18.00 38.35 17.89
CA LEU A 126 -17.35 38.21 19.19
C LEU A 126 -16.06 37.38 19.14
N VAL A 127 -16.04 36.34 18.31
CA VAL A 127 -14.85 35.50 18.06
C VAL A 127 -13.78 36.30 17.32
N GLU A 128 -14.16 37.12 16.34
CA GLU A 128 -13.23 38.03 15.65
C GLU A 128 -12.67 39.11 16.58
N ALA A 129 -13.53 39.71 17.43
CA ALA A 129 -13.12 40.77 18.33
C ALA A 129 -12.20 40.28 19.47
N THR A 130 -12.46 39.09 20.02
CA THR A 130 -11.73 38.56 21.19
C THR A 130 -11.56 37.03 21.12
N PRO A 131 -10.69 36.52 20.24
CA PRO A 131 -10.57 35.09 19.97
C PRO A 131 -10.10 34.27 21.17
N GLY A 132 -9.27 34.83 22.06
CA GLY A 132 -8.73 34.09 23.20
C GLY A 132 -9.74 33.69 24.29
N VAL A 133 -10.86 34.42 24.41
CA VAL A 133 -11.90 34.12 25.42
C VAL A 133 -13.10 33.42 24.79
N TRP A 134 -13.53 33.88 23.63
CA TRP A 134 -14.70 33.32 22.95
C TRP A 134 -14.36 32.12 22.09
N GLY A 135 -13.17 32.03 21.50
CA GLY A 135 -12.75 30.90 20.67
C GLY A 135 -12.92 29.56 21.40
N PRO A 136 -12.26 29.34 22.55
CA PRO A 136 -12.37 28.09 23.30
C PRO A 136 -13.80 27.81 23.81
N LEU A 137 -14.50 28.84 24.30
CA LEU A 137 -15.85 28.72 24.84
C LEU A 137 -16.87 28.33 23.76
N VAL A 138 -16.83 29.02 22.61
CA VAL A 138 -17.74 28.80 21.48
C VAL A 138 -17.38 27.50 20.77
N SER A 139 -16.10 27.19 20.56
CA SER A 139 -15.69 25.93 19.95
C SER A 139 -16.11 24.73 20.80
N GLN A 140 -15.89 24.77 22.11
CA GLN A 140 -16.30 23.69 23.00
C GLN A 140 -17.83 23.54 22.99
N TRP A 141 -18.58 24.64 23.16
CA TRP A 141 -20.04 24.60 23.18
C TRP A 141 -20.62 24.08 21.85
N ALA A 142 -20.17 24.61 20.72
CA ALA A 142 -20.69 24.25 19.39
C ALA A 142 -20.42 22.77 19.08
N VAL A 143 -19.20 22.29 19.32
CA VAL A 143 -18.83 20.89 19.08
C VAL A 143 -19.57 19.95 20.04
N GLU A 144 -19.73 20.31 21.32
CA GLU A 144 -20.51 19.48 22.26
C GLU A 144 -21.98 19.36 21.85
N GLN A 145 -22.62 20.44 21.39
CA GLN A 145 -24.00 20.38 20.93
C GLN A 145 -24.13 19.55 19.64
N LEU A 146 -23.26 19.77 18.66
CA LEU A 146 -23.21 18.99 17.42
C LEU A 146 -22.95 17.50 17.71
N GLY A 147 -22.06 17.20 18.66
CA GLY A 147 -21.81 15.85 19.16
C GLY A 147 -23.07 15.19 19.70
N ARG A 148 -23.79 15.86 20.62
CA ARG A 148 -25.05 15.34 21.19
C ARG A 148 -26.11 15.07 20.13
N TRP A 149 -26.33 16.03 19.21
CA TRP A 149 -27.31 15.86 18.14
C TRP A 149 -26.91 14.74 17.18
N SER A 150 -25.61 14.62 16.88
CA SER A 150 -25.10 13.58 15.99
C SER A 150 -25.32 12.18 16.55
N VAL A 151 -25.14 11.99 17.87
CA VAL A 151 -25.40 10.71 18.54
C VAL A 151 -26.90 10.42 18.60
N GLU A 152 -27.72 11.41 18.94
CA GLU A 152 -29.18 11.26 19.05
C GLU A 152 -29.82 10.87 17.71
N TRP A 153 -29.35 11.46 16.61
CA TRP A 153 -29.92 11.27 15.27
C TRP A 153 -29.06 10.41 14.33
N ALA A 154 -28.02 9.74 14.84
CA ALA A 154 -27.05 8.95 14.07
C ALA A 154 -27.73 8.00 13.07
N ASN A 155 -28.77 7.29 13.48
CA ASN A 155 -29.44 6.29 12.64
C ASN A 155 -30.39 6.88 11.58
N THR A 156 -30.75 8.17 11.69
CA THR A 156 -31.74 8.81 10.82
C THR A 156 -31.11 9.48 9.60
N VAL A 157 -29.97 10.17 9.80
CA VAL A 157 -29.22 10.85 8.73
C VAL A 157 -28.35 9.85 7.96
N VAL A 158 -27.81 8.83 8.64
CA VAL A 158 -26.88 7.84 8.04
C VAL A 158 -27.60 6.74 7.24
N GLY A 159 -28.94 6.75 7.16
CA GLY A 159 -29.74 5.86 6.31
C GLY A 159 -29.24 4.42 6.21
N ARG A 160 -29.59 3.55 7.17
CA ARG A 160 -29.28 2.09 7.18
C ARG A 160 -27.90 1.70 6.57
N GLY A 161 -26.82 2.39 6.98
CA GLY A 161 -25.46 1.85 6.98
C GLY A 161 -24.60 2.03 5.72
N ASP A 162 -25.16 2.44 4.57
CA ASP A 162 -24.41 2.57 3.31
C ASP A 162 -24.16 4.03 2.87
N ALA A 163 -24.64 5.02 3.63
CA ALA A 163 -24.42 6.43 3.28
C ALA A 163 -22.93 6.79 3.30
N THR A 164 -22.45 7.43 2.23
CA THR A 164 -21.09 7.95 2.17
C THR A 164 -20.91 9.13 3.11
N LEU A 165 -19.67 9.41 3.54
CA LEU A 165 -19.42 10.55 4.44
C LEU A 165 -19.85 11.88 3.82
N GLU A 166 -19.78 12.01 2.49
CA GLU A 166 -20.24 13.20 1.76
C GLU A 166 -21.76 13.41 1.87
N GLU A 167 -22.54 12.33 1.75
CA GLU A 167 -24.01 12.38 1.94
C GLU A 167 -24.37 12.74 3.38
N VAL A 168 -23.62 12.20 4.36
CA VAL A 168 -23.82 12.53 5.78
C VAL A 168 -23.51 14.01 6.05
N VAL A 169 -22.39 14.53 5.52
CA VAL A 169 -22.05 15.96 5.62
C VAL A 169 -23.14 16.81 4.98
N ALA A 170 -23.61 16.47 3.77
CA ALA A 170 -24.67 17.20 3.09
C ALA A 170 -26.00 17.19 3.86
N GLY A 171 -26.36 16.07 4.47
CA GLY A 171 -27.57 15.93 5.29
C GLY A 171 -27.52 16.75 6.59
N TRP A 172 -26.35 16.86 7.23
CA TRP A 172 -26.20 17.75 8.39
C TRP A 172 -26.19 19.22 7.99
N LEU A 173 -25.51 19.58 6.90
CA LEU A 173 -25.45 20.96 6.41
C LEU A 173 -26.77 21.45 5.79
N SER A 174 -27.72 20.58 5.46
CA SER A 174 -29.06 21.02 5.05
C SER A 174 -29.87 21.61 6.21
N CYS A 175 -29.51 21.29 7.46
CA CYS A 175 -30.12 21.85 8.66
C CYS A 175 -29.47 23.19 9.03
N GLY A 176 -30.24 24.27 9.10
CA GLY A 176 -29.75 25.62 9.43
C GLY A 176 -28.96 25.69 10.75
N PRO A 177 -29.51 25.23 11.89
CA PRO A 177 -28.80 25.18 13.17
C PRO A 177 -27.47 24.41 13.13
N ALA A 178 -27.42 23.26 12.45
CA ALA A 178 -26.18 22.48 12.36
C ALA A 178 -25.15 23.16 11.46
N ARG A 179 -25.59 23.79 10.36
CA ARG A 179 -24.73 24.58 9.46
C ARG A 179 -24.10 25.77 10.16
N THR A 180 -24.89 26.54 10.93
CA THR A 180 -24.39 27.72 11.66
C THR A 180 -23.39 27.35 12.75
N LEU A 181 -23.65 26.29 13.53
CA LEU A 181 -22.65 25.81 14.49
C LEU A 181 -21.39 25.27 13.80
N ALA A 182 -21.53 24.56 12.68
CA ALA A 182 -20.37 24.09 11.91
C ALA A 182 -19.55 25.28 11.36
N ALA A 183 -20.19 26.32 10.82
CA ALA A 183 -19.53 27.54 10.36
C ALA A 183 -18.79 28.25 11.50
N LEU A 184 -19.41 28.37 12.67
CA LEU A 184 -18.76 28.91 13.86
C LEU A 184 -17.55 28.08 14.30
N THR A 185 -17.61 26.74 14.21
CA THR A 185 -16.43 25.91 14.51
C THR A 185 -15.29 26.14 13.52
N VAL A 186 -15.60 26.32 12.22
CA VAL A 186 -14.59 26.66 11.20
C VAL A 186 -13.99 28.03 11.48
N ALA A 187 -14.80 29.03 11.84
CA ALA A 187 -14.33 30.36 12.21
C ALA A 187 -13.45 30.34 13.48
N CYS A 188 -13.79 29.53 14.47
CA CYS A 188 -12.95 29.34 15.67
C CYS A 188 -11.61 28.71 15.32
N VAL A 189 -11.59 27.69 14.45
CA VAL A 189 -10.32 27.04 14.00
C VAL A 189 -9.46 28.01 13.18
N ALA A 190 -10.07 28.96 12.45
CA ALA A 190 -9.33 29.97 11.71
C ALA A 190 -8.52 30.91 12.62
N HIS A 191 -9.08 31.26 13.80
CA HIS A 191 -8.50 32.22 14.73
C HIS A 191 -7.64 31.57 15.83
N ASP A 192 -8.12 30.50 16.46
CA ASP A 192 -7.40 29.72 17.47
C ASP A 192 -7.41 28.21 17.12
N PRO A 193 -6.52 27.78 16.21
CA PRO A 193 -6.54 26.44 15.65
C PRO A 193 -6.22 25.36 16.68
N ASP A 194 -5.32 25.61 17.64
CA ASP A 194 -4.82 24.57 18.53
C ASP A 194 -5.86 24.18 19.58
N THR A 195 -6.50 25.17 20.20
CA THR A 195 -7.56 24.93 21.20
C THR A 195 -8.84 24.41 20.53
N ALA A 196 -9.24 24.99 19.40
CA ALA A 196 -10.48 24.60 18.72
C ALA A 196 -10.39 23.19 18.12
N VAL A 197 -9.25 22.81 17.52
CA VAL A 197 -9.06 21.43 17.02
C VAL A 197 -8.93 20.43 18.16
N ALA A 198 -8.32 20.80 19.30
CA ALA A 198 -8.31 19.94 20.48
C ALA A 198 -9.73 19.67 20.99
N ALA A 199 -10.55 20.71 21.17
CA ALA A 199 -11.95 20.56 21.56
C ALA A 199 -12.77 19.72 20.57
N LEU A 200 -12.54 19.92 19.26
CA LEU A 200 -13.17 19.11 18.20
C LEU A 200 -12.85 17.62 18.34
N LEU A 201 -11.57 17.30 18.55
CA LEU A 201 -11.11 15.92 18.64
C LEU A 201 -11.50 15.24 19.95
N ASP A 202 -11.48 15.97 21.08
CA ASP A 202 -11.95 15.46 22.37
C ASP A 202 -13.44 15.11 22.31
N ALA A 203 -14.25 15.94 21.66
CA ALA A 203 -15.65 15.65 21.44
C ALA A 203 -15.87 14.52 20.44
N SER A 204 -15.01 14.37 19.43
CA SER A 204 -15.05 13.23 18.50
C SER A 204 -14.73 11.92 19.22
N ALA A 205 -13.79 11.93 20.18
CA ALA A 205 -13.47 10.79 21.01
C ALA A 205 -14.62 10.41 21.95
N ALA A 206 -15.36 11.41 22.46
CA ALA A 206 -16.53 11.20 23.32
C ALA A 206 -17.78 10.74 22.56
N SER A 207 -18.02 11.29 21.36
CA SER A 207 -19.22 11.04 20.55
C SER A 207 -19.06 9.86 19.58
N GLY A 208 -17.82 9.41 19.36
CA GLY A 208 -17.49 8.33 18.45
C GLY A 208 -17.75 8.67 16.96
N PRO A 209 -18.05 7.68 16.10
CA PRO A 209 -18.13 7.86 14.65
C PRO A 209 -19.30 8.75 14.20
N ALA A 210 -20.21 9.11 15.11
CA ALA A 210 -21.33 9.99 14.82
C ALA A 210 -20.88 11.41 14.46
N LEU A 211 -19.72 11.87 14.96
CA LEU A 211 -19.19 13.21 14.72
C LEU A 211 -18.15 13.28 13.58
N ASP A 212 -17.86 12.16 12.90
CA ASP A 212 -16.85 12.09 11.82
C ASP A 212 -17.10 13.10 10.70
N TRP A 213 -18.38 13.40 10.42
CA TRP A 213 -18.79 14.36 9.38
C TRP A 213 -18.30 15.79 9.70
N LEU A 214 -18.30 16.18 10.98
CA LEU A 214 -17.86 17.52 11.38
C LEU A 214 -16.34 17.64 11.24
N VAL A 215 -15.60 16.60 11.66
CA VAL A 215 -14.14 16.55 11.50
C VAL A 215 -13.75 16.57 10.02
N ALA A 216 -14.49 15.85 9.18
CA ALA A 216 -14.30 15.86 7.73
C ALA A 216 -14.60 17.25 7.13
N HIS A 217 -15.70 17.90 7.53
CA HIS A 217 -16.06 19.24 7.06
C HIS A 217 -15.01 20.31 7.44
N VAL A 218 -14.57 20.32 8.70
CA VAL A 218 -13.49 21.21 9.16
C VAL A 218 -12.17 20.86 8.46
N GLY A 219 -11.91 19.57 8.22
CA GLY A 219 -10.77 19.07 7.47
C GLY A 219 -10.70 19.53 6.02
N CYS A 220 -11.84 19.76 5.37
CA CYS A 220 -11.88 20.38 4.03
C CYS A 220 -11.44 21.85 4.05
N SER A 221 -11.66 22.56 5.16
CA SER A 221 -11.22 23.96 5.31
C SER A 221 -9.76 24.06 5.77
N PHE A 222 -9.30 23.14 6.63
CA PHE A 222 -7.96 23.14 7.23
C PHE A 222 -7.28 21.75 7.17
N PRO A 223 -6.95 21.24 5.97
CA PRO A 223 -6.55 19.84 5.78
C PRO A 223 -5.27 19.48 6.52
N ALA A 224 -4.20 20.26 6.36
CA ALA A 224 -2.89 19.92 6.95
C ALA A 224 -2.93 19.79 8.48
N ARG A 225 -3.68 20.65 9.17
CA ARG A 225 -3.78 20.66 10.64
C ARG A 225 -4.65 19.52 11.15
N VAL A 226 -5.84 19.36 10.57
CA VAL A 226 -6.79 18.31 10.95
C VAL A 226 -6.19 16.94 10.68
N ILE A 227 -5.60 16.71 9.51
CA ILE A 227 -4.95 15.43 9.17
C ILE A 227 -3.85 15.10 10.19
N SER A 228 -2.95 16.05 10.49
CA SER A 228 -1.86 15.82 11.43
C SER A 228 -2.37 15.46 12.83
N ARG A 229 -3.46 16.11 13.28
CA ARG A 229 -3.98 15.90 14.63
C ARG A 229 -4.86 14.65 14.73
N VAL A 230 -5.66 14.33 13.70
CA VAL A 230 -6.41 13.07 13.58
C VAL A 230 -5.46 11.87 13.58
N LEU A 231 -4.37 11.94 12.82
CA LEU A 231 -3.36 10.90 12.82
C LEU A 231 -2.63 10.78 14.18
N ALA A 232 -2.31 11.91 14.83
CA ALA A 232 -1.71 11.90 16.16
C ALA A 232 -2.66 11.29 17.22
N LEU A 233 -3.96 11.64 17.20
CA LEU A 233 -4.95 11.07 18.10
C LEU A 233 -5.10 9.56 17.88
N GLY A 234 -5.20 9.13 16.62
CA GLY A 234 -5.25 7.71 16.26
C GLY A 234 -4.01 6.95 16.73
N LEU A 235 -2.83 7.56 16.62
CA LEU A 235 -1.58 6.99 17.10
C LEU A 235 -1.52 6.90 18.63
N CYS A 236 -1.86 7.96 19.37
CA CYS A 236 -1.88 7.96 20.84
C CYS A 236 -2.85 6.89 21.39
N SER A 237 -4.03 6.77 20.78
CA SER A 237 -4.99 5.73 21.15
C SER A 237 -4.49 4.33 20.83
N PHE A 238 -3.92 4.13 19.64
CA PHE A 238 -3.34 2.84 19.24
C PHE A 238 -2.18 2.42 20.15
N ALA A 239 -1.30 3.36 20.53
CA ALA A 239 -0.22 3.13 21.48
C ALA A 239 -0.77 2.69 22.85
N SER A 240 -1.84 3.34 23.32
CA SER A 240 -2.50 3.04 24.59
C SER A 240 -3.16 1.65 24.61
N CYS A 241 -3.64 1.14 23.46
CA CYS A 241 -4.37 -0.13 23.37
C CYS A 241 -3.51 -1.40 23.27
N HIS A 242 -2.17 -1.30 23.31
CA HIS A 242 -1.25 -2.45 23.44
C HIS A 242 -1.58 -3.65 22.52
N GLY A 243 -1.82 -3.41 21.23
CA GLY A 243 -1.99 -4.48 20.23
C GLY A 243 -3.43 -4.87 19.89
N ARG A 244 -4.45 -4.29 20.53
CA ARG A 244 -5.82 -4.32 19.99
C ARG A 244 -6.08 -3.04 19.22
N PRO A 245 -6.33 -3.07 17.90
CA PRO A 245 -6.71 -1.87 17.19
C PRO A 245 -8.04 -1.37 17.77
N PRO A 246 -8.17 -0.09 18.16
CA PRO A 246 -9.46 0.49 18.49
C PRO A 246 -10.30 0.52 17.21
N GLU A 247 -11.06 -0.54 16.95
CA GLU A 247 -11.74 -0.77 15.66
C GLU A 247 -12.57 0.44 15.23
N HIS A 248 -13.30 1.05 16.17
CA HIS A 248 -14.15 2.20 15.91
C HIS A 248 -13.34 3.48 15.60
N GLN A 249 -12.22 3.73 16.28
CA GLN A 249 -11.41 4.93 16.03
C GLN A 249 -10.58 4.78 14.76
N LEU A 250 -10.00 3.61 14.50
CA LEU A 250 -9.27 3.36 13.25
C LEU A 250 -10.22 3.40 12.05
N ALA A 251 -11.44 2.88 12.19
CA ALA A 251 -12.47 3.01 11.16
C ALA A 251 -12.86 4.49 10.93
N SER A 252 -12.96 5.30 11.99
CA SER A 252 -13.25 6.74 11.89
C SER A 252 -12.12 7.49 11.19
N VAL A 253 -10.86 7.27 11.60
CA VAL A 253 -9.66 7.82 10.94
C VAL A 253 -9.64 7.45 9.46
N ASN A 254 -9.90 6.19 9.11
CA ASN A 254 -9.95 5.73 7.73
C ASN A 254 -11.07 6.39 6.93
N LYS A 255 -12.27 6.55 7.50
CA LYS A 255 -13.40 7.24 6.85
C LYS A 255 -13.06 8.71 6.56
N ILE A 256 -12.52 9.41 7.55
CA ILE A 256 -12.13 10.83 7.43
C ILE A 256 -11.01 10.99 6.37
N LEU A 257 -9.94 10.19 6.46
CA LEU A 257 -8.85 10.25 5.49
C LEU A 257 -9.31 9.88 4.08
N SER A 258 -10.19 8.89 3.94
CA SER A 258 -10.73 8.52 2.64
C SER A 258 -11.54 9.64 2.00
N HIS A 259 -12.33 10.38 2.79
CA HIS A 259 -13.09 11.53 2.28
C HIS A 259 -12.16 12.70 1.90
N LEU A 260 -11.12 12.97 2.70
CA LEU A 260 -10.16 14.03 2.41
C LEU A 260 -9.21 13.69 1.25
N ALA A 261 -9.03 12.40 0.94
CA ALA A 261 -8.06 11.95 -0.05
C ALA A 261 -8.36 12.43 -1.48
N ASP A 262 -9.64 12.66 -1.82
CA ASP A 262 -10.02 13.11 -3.16
C ASP A 262 -9.49 14.50 -3.51
N ARG A 263 -9.36 15.39 -2.51
CA ARG A 263 -8.93 16.79 -2.71
C ARG A 263 -7.59 17.13 -2.06
N HIS A 264 -7.21 16.43 -0.99
CA HIS A 264 -6.08 16.78 -0.12
C HIS A 264 -5.07 15.64 0.04
N LEU A 265 -4.94 14.77 -0.97
CA LEU A 265 -3.90 13.73 -1.03
C LEU A 265 -2.47 14.18 -0.67
N PRO A 266 -1.95 15.35 -1.13
CA PRO A 266 -0.58 15.75 -0.79
C PRO A 266 -0.41 16.06 0.70
N ASP A 267 -1.45 16.56 1.37
CA ASP A 267 -1.41 16.86 2.80
C ASP A 267 -1.48 15.58 3.63
N ILE A 268 -2.27 14.59 3.20
CA ILE A 268 -2.30 13.24 3.78
C ILE A 268 -0.92 12.60 3.69
N ARG A 269 -0.30 12.62 2.50
CA ARG A 269 1.05 12.11 2.30
C ARG A 269 2.06 12.78 3.22
N ARG A 270 2.02 14.11 3.33
CA ARG A 270 2.93 14.86 4.22
C ARG A 270 2.74 14.47 5.69
N GLY A 271 1.50 14.32 6.15
CA GLY A 271 1.20 13.91 7.53
C GLY A 271 1.68 12.49 7.85
N LEU A 272 1.44 11.53 6.95
CA LEU A 272 1.89 10.14 7.09
C LEU A 272 3.42 10.05 7.07
N HIS A 273 4.07 10.77 6.14
CA HIS A 273 5.52 10.84 6.05
C HIS A 273 6.13 11.48 7.29
N ALA A 274 5.48 12.50 7.87
CA ALA A 274 5.95 13.13 9.11
C ALA A 274 5.96 12.14 10.28
N ILE A 275 4.92 11.31 10.42
CA ILE A 275 4.87 10.24 11.43
C ILE A 275 5.99 9.23 11.21
N LEU A 276 6.15 8.74 9.97
CA LEU A 276 7.22 7.78 9.65
C LEU A 276 8.61 8.38 9.92
N THR A 277 8.83 9.64 9.55
CA THR A 277 10.15 10.27 9.75
C THR A 277 10.48 10.47 11.23
N ARG A 278 9.46 10.71 12.08
CA ARG A 278 9.64 10.81 13.53
C ARG A 278 10.17 9.51 14.13
N THR A 279 9.84 8.34 13.55
CA THR A 279 10.33 7.04 14.04
C THR A 279 11.84 6.87 13.91
N PHE A 280 12.46 7.54 12.94
CA PHE A 280 13.90 7.45 12.69
C PHE A 280 14.73 8.28 13.68
N ASN A 281 14.13 9.22 14.41
CA ASN A 281 14.84 10.13 15.31
C ASN A 281 15.23 9.50 16.66
N GLY A 282 14.98 8.20 16.87
CA GLY A 282 15.56 7.43 17.98
C GLY A 282 14.99 7.73 19.37
N THR A 283 13.81 8.34 19.47
CA THR A 283 13.14 8.61 20.75
C THR A 283 12.59 7.33 21.39
N THR A 284 12.67 7.21 22.71
CA THR A 284 12.19 6.06 23.50
C THR A 284 10.68 6.09 23.78
N ASP A 285 9.96 7.10 23.28
CA ASP A 285 8.53 7.25 23.52
C ASP A 285 7.75 6.09 22.88
N GLU A 286 6.86 5.45 23.66
CA GLU A 286 6.03 4.34 23.20
C GLU A 286 5.18 4.71 21.99
N GLU A 287 4.71 5.97 21.91
CA GLU A 287 3.94 6.51 20.78
C GLU A 287 4.76 6.52 19.48
N VAL A 288 6.04 6.89 19.55
CA VAL A 288 6.91 6.95 18.38
C VAL A 288 7.29 5.54 17.94
N GLN A 289 7.47 4.62 18.87
CA GLN A 289 7.73 3.21 18.55
C GLN A 289 6.50 2.50 17.96
N ALA A 290 5.29 2.89 18.35
CA ALA A 290 4.02 2.36 17.82
C ALA A 290 3.64 2.88 16.42
N SER A 291 4.38 3.87 15.90
CA SER A 291 4.05 4.55 14.64
C SER A 291 4.06 3.64 13.41
N VAL A 292 5.06 2.75 13.25
CA VAL A 292 5.10 1.82 12.10
C VAL A 292 4.01 0.75 12.17
N PRO A 293 3.78 0.06 13.32
CA PRO A 293 2.64 -0.82 13.46
C PRO A 293 1.30 -0.12 13.20
N PHE A 294 1.13 1.12 13.69
CA PHE A 294 -0.06 1.93 13.42
C PHE A 294 -0.26 2.17 11.92
N LEU A 295 0.79 2.59 11.20
CA LEU A 295 0.72 2.82 9.75
C LEU A 295 0.42 1.53 8.97
N LEU A 296 0.98 0.38 9.37
CA LEU A 296 0.69 -0.91 8.75
C LEU A 296 -0.76 -1.36 9.00
N CYS A 297 -1.26 -1.21 10.23
CA CYS A 297 -2.66 -1.49 10.56
C CYS A 297 -3.62 -0.55 9.83
N LEU A 298 -3.27 0.73 9.71
CA LEU A 298 -4.02 1.71 8.94
C LEU A 298 -4.07 1.32 7.46
N ALA A 299 -2.95 0.86 6.90
CA ALA A 299 -2.88 0.41 5.52
C ALA A 299 -3.79 -0.81 5.27
N VAL A 300 -3.68 -1.86 6.10
CA VAL A 300 -4.47 -3.09 5.94
C VAL A 300 -5.97 -2.85 6.18
N THR A 301 -6.32 -1.98 7.11
CA THR A 301 -7.73 -1.66 7.43
C THR A 301 -8.33 -0.68 6.41
N SER A 302 -7.50 0.12 5.74
CA SER A 302 -7.95 1.09 4.76
C SER A 302 -8.35 0.39 3.47
N ARG A 303 -9.63 0.52 3.10
CA ARG A 303 -10.13 0.13 1.77
C ARG A 303 -9.86 1.20 0.70
N SER A 304 -9.31 2.36 1.08
CA SER A 304 -9.12 3.49 0.19
C SER A 304 -7.77 3.41 -0.53
N ARG A 305 -7.82 3.27 -1.85
CA ARG A 305 -6.62 3.23 -2.71
C ARG A 305 -5.82 4.52 -2.66
N ALA A 306 -6.47 5.66 -2.46
CA ALA A 306 -5.79 6.95 -2.37
C ALA A 306 -4.92 7.04 -1.12
N VAL A 307 -5.42 6.57 0.04
CA VAL A 307 -4.64 6.51 1.28
C VAL A 307 -3.46 5.53 1.15
N LEU A 308 -3.68 4.37 0.53
CA LEU A 308 -2.60 3.41 0.23
C LEU A 308 -1.54 4.00 -0.71
N ALA A 309 -1.95 4.72 -1.74
CA ALA A 309 -1.04 5.43 -2.64
C ALA A 309 -0.25 6.51 -1.89
N ALA A 310 -0.88 7.26 -0.98
CA ALA A 310 -0.20 8.26 -0.15
C ALA A 310 0.84 7.64 0.79
N LEU A 311 0.52 6.48 1.39
CA LEU A 311 1.44 5.73 2.27
C LEU A 311 2.67 5.20 1.53
N THR A 312 2.50 4.83 0.26
CA THR A 312 3.51 4.06 -0.48
C THR A 312 4.32 4.90 -1.45
N SER A 313 3.78 6.04 -1.89
CA SER A 313 4.49 7.00 -2.72
C SER A 313 5.67 7.63 -1.97
N GLY A 314 6.86 7.64 -2.56
CA GLY A 314 8.04 8.29 -1.97
C GLY A 314 8.68 7.53 -0.81
N LEU A 315 8.25 6.29 -0.51
CA LEU A 315 8.91 5.43 0.47
C LEU A 315 10.35 5.09 0.08
N ASP A 316 10.64 5.01 -1.23
CA ASP A 316 12.01 4.91 -1.74
C ASP A 316 12.86 6.06 -1.19
N THR A 317 12.50 7.32 -1.44
CA THR A 317 13.29 8.46 -0.97
C THR A 317 13.45 8.53 0.55
N LEU A 318 12.44 8.06 1.31
CA LEU A 318 12.48 8.07 2.76
C LEU A 318 13.31 6.92 3.37
N LEU A 319 13.31 5.74 2.74
CA LEU A 319 13.96 4.53 3.26
C LEU A 319 15.34 4.27 2.62
N MET A 320 15.65 4.92 1.50
CA MET A 320 16.92 4.77 0.77
C MET A 320 18.19 5.13 1.55
N PRO A 321 18.18 6.01 2.58
CA PRO A 321 19.28 6.05 3.53
C PRO A 321 19.33 4.74 4.34
N GLY A 322 20.29 3.86 4.04
CA GLY A 322 20.41 2.52 4.66
C GLY A 322 20.45 2.51 6.20
N ASP A 323 20.85 3.62 6.82
CA ASP A 323 20.85 3.81 8.26
C ASP A 323 19.43 3.76 8.87
N ARG A 324 18.41 4.17 8.11
CA ARG A 324 17.00 4.18 8.53
C ARG A 324 16.39 2.78 8.55
N LEU A 325 16.71 1.94 7.55
CA LEU A 325 16.33 0.52 7.56
C LEU A 325 16.97 -0.23 8.72
N GLY A 326 18.24 0.08 9.03
CA GLY A 326 18.91 -0.43 10.21
C GLY A 326 18.27 0.01 11.53
N ALA A 327 17.76 1.25 11.60
CA ALA A 327 17.03 1.76 12.76
C ALA A 327 15.68 1.03 12.97
N LEU A 328 14.93 0.79 11.89
CA LEU A 328 13.67 0.03 11.94
C LEU A 328 13.90 -1.40 12.41
N ALA A 329 14.96 -2.06 11.90
CA ALA A 329 15.29 -3.43 12.27
C ALA A 329 15.52 -3.62 13.78
N LYS A 330 16.02 -2.60 14.47
CA LYS A 330 16.19 -2.61 15.93
C LYS A 330 14.85 -2.53 16.67
N GLN A 331 13.82 -1.93 16.07
CA GLN A 331 12.49 -1.76 16.66
C GLN A 331 11.60 -2.99 16.45
N VAL A 332 11.88 -3.85 15.46
CA VAL A 332 11.08 -5.07 15.17
C VAL A 332 10.97 -5.99 16.39
N GLY A 333 12.05 -6.13 17.17
CA GLY A 333 12.04 -6.95 18.40
C GLY A 333 11.05 -6.46 19.47
N TRP A 334 10.71 -5.17 19.45
CA TRP A 334 9.70 -4.57 20.34
C TRP A 334 8.27 -4.68 19.77
N TRP A 335 8.11 -4.68 18.44
CA TRP A 335 6.79 -4.81 17.79
C TRP A 335 6.18 -6.21 17.87
N VAL A 336 6.97 -7.25 17.62
CA VAL A 336 6.52 -8.65 17.44
C VAL A 336 6.00 -9.36 18.71
N PRO A 337 6.20 -8.85 19.94
CA PRO A 337 5.44 -9.33 21.10
C PRO A 337 4.26 -8.43 21.50
N ARG A 338 4.15 -7.20 20.96
CA ARG A 338 3.22 -6.17 21.48
C ARG A 338 2.10 -5.79 20.50
N TYR A 339 2.36 -5.85 19.20
CA TYR A 339 1.37 -5.51 18.15
C TYR A 339 1.16 -6.63 17.13
N PHE A 340 2.17 -7.46 16.92
CA PHE A 340 2.08 -8.65 16.08
C PHE A 340 2.22 -9.89 16.98
N ASN A 341 1.61 -11.02 16.60
CA ASN A 341 1.74 -12.27 17.34
C ASN A 341 2.99 -13.06 16.90
N THR A 342 3.41 -12.89 15.64
CA THR A 342 4.52 -13.63 15.02
C THR A 342 5.23 -12.77 13.97
N HIS A 343 6.49 -13.09 13.69
CA HIS A 343 7.26 -12.45 12.61
C HIS A 343 6.61 -12.69 11.22
N SER A 344 5.93 -13.83 11.04
CA SER A 344 5.20 -14.14 9.81
C SER A 344 4.01 -13.21 9.58
N GLN A 345 3.25 -12.86 10.64
CA GLN A 345 2.13 -11.92 10.51
C GLN A 345 2.58 -10.53 10.04
N LEU A 346 3.71 -10.04 10.56
CA LEU A 346 4.31 -8.79 10.09
C LEU A 346 4.72 -8.90 8.61
N GLN A 347 5.35 -10.01 8.23
CA GLN A 347 5.74 -10.27 6.85
C GLN A 347 4.51 -10.31 5.92
N GLU A 348 3.45 -11.03 6.28
CA GLU A 348 2.20 -11.11 5.51
C GLU A 348 1.57 -9.73 5.32
N MET A 349 1.47 -8.91 6.39
CA MET A 349 0.93 -7.56 6.27
C MET A 349 1.74 -6.67 5.32
N VAL A 350 3.07 -6.78 5.35
CA VAL A 350 3.95 -6.03 4.44
C VAL A 350 3.82 -6.54 3.00
N VAL A 351 3.74 -7.86 2.80
CA VAL A 351 3.53 -8.48 1.47
C VAL A 351 2.18 -8.05 0.90
N HIS A 352 1.09 -8.12 1.66
CA HIS A 352 -0.23 -7.66 1.24
C HIS A 352 -0.23 -6.17 0.90
N LEU A 353 0.40 -5.34 1.75
CA LEU A 353 0.55 -3.91 1.46
C LEU A 353 1.24 -3.69 0.10
N ILE A 354 2.35 -4.39 -0.17
CA ILE A 354 3.07 -4.30 -1.45
C ILE A 354 2.17 -4.71 -2.61
N LEU A 355 1.45 -5.81 -2.50
CA LEU A 355 0.56 -6.32 -3.56
C LEU A 355 -0.63 -5.40 -3.84
N ASP A 356 -1.15 -4.74 -2.80
CA ASP A 356 -2.26 -3.78 -2.87
C ASP A 356 -1.81 -2.40 -3.36
N THR A 357 -0.50 -2.11 -3.38
CA THR A 357 0.00 -0.87 -3.96
C THR A 357 -0.25 -0.82 -5.47
N GLY A 358 -1.00 0.19 -5.93
CA GLY A 358 -1.22 0.43 -7.35
C GLY A 358 -0.44 1.64 -7.88
N GLY A 359 -0.25 1.70 -9.20
CA GLY A 359 0.26 2.89 -9.90
C GLY A 359 1.77 3.13 -9.76
N ALA A 360 2.18 4.40 -9.75
CA ALA A 360 3.58 4.83 -9.88
C ALA A 360 4.51 4.45 -8.70
N ALA A 361 3.96 4.05 -7.55
CA ALA A 361 4.76 3.64 -6.38
C ALA A 361 5.31 2.20 -6.51
N ALA A 362 4.66 1.33 -7.28
CA ALA A 362 5.06 -0.06 -7.45
C ALA A 362 6.51 -0.25 -7.98
N PRO A 363 6.97 0.45 -9.04
CA PRO A 363 8.36 0.32 -9.50
C PRO A 363 9.37 0.85 -8.49
N SER A 364 9.06 1.94 -7.77
CA SER A 364 9.90 2.48 -6.70
C SER A 364 10.05 1.50 -5.54
N LEU A 365 8.97 0.83 -5.14
CA LEU A 365 9.00 -0.21 -4.10
C LEU A 365 9.80 -1.44 -4.53
N LEU A 366 9.65 -1.87 -5.79
CA LEU A 366 10.45 -2.97 -6.31
C LEU A 366 11.94 -2.63 -6.32
N ARG A 367 12.33 -1.42 -6.73
CA ARG A 367 13.72 -0.95 -6.66
C ARG A 367 14.24 -0.96 -5.22
N LEU A 368 13.44 -0.49 -4.26
CA LEU A 368 13.79 -0.53 -2.85
C LEU A 368 14.04 -1.96 -2.34
N LEU A 369 13.17 -2.92 -2.71
CA LEU A 369 13.34 -4.33 -2.34
C LEU A 369 14.59 -4.94 -2.99
N LEU A 370 14.83 -4.68 -4.27
CA LEU A 370 16.00 -5.18 -4.99
C LEU A 370 17.30 -4.59 -4.44
N GLN A 371 17.32 -3.30 -4.09
CA GLN A 371 18.48 -2.65 -3.50
C GLN A 371 18.73 -3.10 -2.04
N GLY A 372 17.68 -3.41 -1.28
CA GLY A 372 17.81 -4.00 0.06
C GLY A 372 18.28 -5.47 0.02
N ALA A 373 17.93 -6.20 -1.03
CA ALA A 373 18.35 -7.58 -1.29
C ALA A 373 19.78 -7.67 -1.86
N ALA A 374 20.18 -6.71 -2.69
CA ALA A 374 21.56 -6.56 -3.16
C ALA A 374 22.43 -6.19 -1.95
N SER A 375 23.21 -7.16 -1.46
CA SER A 375 24.08 -7.02 -0.29
C SER A 375 25.08 -5.88 -0.49
N THR A 376 24.69 -4.67 -0.09
CA THR A 376 25.58 -3.52 0.00
C THR A 376 26.25 -3.56 1.38
N PRO A 377 27.53 -3.19 1.50
CA PRO A 377 28.31 -3.33 2.74
C PRO A 377 27.82 -2.47 3.92
N LYS A 378 26.74 -1.70 3.74
CA LYS A 378 26.17 -0.78 4.72
C LYS A 378 24.96 -1.34 5.48
N LEU A 379 24.30 -2.40 4.99
CA LEU A 379 23.12 -2.97 5.66
C LEU A 379 23.49 -4.19 6.53
N PRO A 380 22.88 -4.35 7.73
CA PRO A 380 23.05 -5.54 8.55
C PRO A 380 22.55 -6.80 7.81
N PRO A 381 23.22 -7.95 7.94
CA PRO A 381 22.83 -9.19 7.24
C PRO A 381 21.42 -9.68 7.62
N THR A 382 20.95 -9.35 8.82
CA THR A 382 19.58 -9.62 9.29
C THR A 382 18.52 -8.86 8.49
N VAL A 383 18.82 -7.63 8.07
CA VAL A 383 17.92 -6.81 7.25
C VAL A 383 17.85 -7.35 5.83
N THR A 384 18.99 -7.71 5.24
CA THR A 384 19.04 -8.33 3.91
C THR A 384 18.29 -9.66 3.88
N ALA A 385 18.40 -10.48 4.92
CA ALA A 385 17.61 -11.71 5.06
C ALA A 385 16.09 -11.45 5.15
N ALA A 386 15.68 -10.44 5.93
CA ALA A 386 14.27 -10.07 6.04
C ALA A 386 13.68 -9.54 4.73
N VAL A 387 14.41 -8.66 4.02
CA VAL A 387 14.00 -8.15 2.71
C VAL A 387 13.89 -9.28 1.68
N ASN A 388 14.82 -10.23 1.69
CA ASN A 388 14.74 -11.43 0.84
C ASN A 388 13.50 -12.29 1.16
N SER A 389 13.15 -12.45 2.44
CA SER A 389 11.93 -13.17 2.85
C SER A 389 10.67 -12.47 2.33
N VAL A 390 10.59 -11.14 2.45
CA VAL A 390 9.47 -10.35 1.91
C VAL A 390 9.39 -10.46 0.39
N LEU A 391 10.52 -10.36 -0.31
CA LEU A 391 10.57 -10.52 -1.77
C LEU A 391 10.10 -11.92 -2.21
N GLN A 392 10.54 -12.97 -1.51
CA GLN A 392 10.06 -14.33 -1.74
C GLN A 392 8.55 -14.47 -1.49
N GLY A 393 8.03 -13.82 -0.44
CA GLY A 393 6.59 -13.78 -0.15
C GLY A 393 5.78 -13.10 -1.26
N VAL A 394 6.24 -11.94 -1.74
CA VAL A 394 5.59 -11.23 -2.87
C VAL A 394 5.57 -12.10 -4.13
N VAL A 395 6.70 -12.73 -4.48
CA VAL A 395 6.77 -13.64 -5.64
C VAL A 395 5.87 -14.86 -5.43
N GLY A 396 5.88 -15.44 -4.23
CA GLY A 396 5.05 -16.59 -3.87
C GLY A 396 3.56 -16.31 -4.03
N GLU A 397 3.07 -15.20 -3.48
CA GLU A 397 1.67 -14.78 -3.60
C GLU A 397 1.28 -14.49 -5.06
N ILE A 398 2.15 -13.83 -5.84
CA ILE A 398 1.92 -13.63 -7.28
C ILE A 398 1.81 -14.98 -8.00
N CYS A 399 2.67 -15.95 -7.68
CA CYS A 399 2.61 -17.31 -8.24
C CYS A 399 1.32 -18.04 -7.85
N ILE A 400 0.89 -17.93 -6.59
CA ILE A 400 -0.37 -18.53 -6.12
C ILE A 400 -1.56 -17.90 -6.84
N VAL A 401 -1.64 -16.57 -6.93
CA VAL A 401 -2.75 -15.87 -7.58
C VAL A 401 -2.79 -16.17 -9.08
N THR A 402 -1.64 -16.27 -9.75
CA THR A 402 -1.57 -16.65 -11.16
C THR A 402 -1.93 -18.12 -11.40
N TYR A 403 -1.59 -19.01 -10.48
CA TYR A 403 -2.01 -20.42 -10.49
C TYR A 403 -3.53 -20.56 -10.31
N MET A 404 -4.11 -19.88 -9.31
CA MET A 404 -5.56 -19.86 -9.08
C MET A 404 -6.32 -19.32 -10.30
N ARG A 405 -5.79 -18.28 -10.96
CA ARG A 405 -6.37 -17.74 -12.21
C ARG A 405 -6.43 -18.78 -13.34
N ARG A 406 -5.40 -19.61 -13.47
CA ARG A 406 -5.32 -20.63 -14.53
C ARG A 406 -6.33 -21.77 -14.30
N ASN A 407 -6.60 -22.10 -13.05
CA ASN A 407 -7.51 -23.19 -12.68
C ASN A 407 -8.97 -22.76 -12.51
N SER A 408 -9.26 -21.49 -12.21
CA SER A 408 -10.62 -21.02 -11.89
C SER A 408 -11.39 -20.36 -13.04
N GLY A 409 -10.76 -20.14 -14.21
CA GLY A 409 -11.43 -19.63 -15.42
C GLY A 409 -11.87 -18.15 -15.35
N SER A 410 -11.62 -17.40 -16.43
CA SER A 410 -12.17 -16.08 -16.83
C SER A 410 -12.36 -14.93 -15.81
N GLY A 411 -11.94 -15.05 -14.55
CA GLY A 411 -11.89 -13.93 -13.61
C GLY A 411 -10.65 -13.07 -13.86
N ARG A 412 -10.83 -11.78 -14.18
CA ARG A 412 -9.72 -10.81 -14.19
C ARG A 412 -9.29 -10.57 -12.73
N ILE A 413 -8.34 -11.34 -12.21
CA ILE A 413 -7.73 -11.01 -10.92
C ILE A 413 -6.86 -9.77 -11.11
N HIS A 414 -7.32 -8.65 -10.54
CA HIS A 414 -6.67 -7.36 -10.61
C HIS A 414 -5.70 -7.23 -9.44
N ILE A 415 -4.41 -7.52 -9.66
CA ILE A 415 -3.35 -7.21 -8.68
C ILE A 415 -2.85 -5.78 -8.97
N PRO A 416 -3.16 -4.79 -8.11
CA PRO A 416 -2.76 -3.40 -8.34
C PRO A 416 -1.26 -3.23 -8.58
N PHE A 417 -0.42 -4.00 -7.88
CA PHE A 417 1.04 -3.95 -8.00
C PHE A 417 1.54 -4.28 -9.41
N LEU A 418 1.01 -5.35 -10.01
CA LEU A 418 1.39 -5.74 -11.39
C LEU A 418 0.87 -4.75 -12.44
N VAL A 419 -0.28 -4.11 -12.18
CA VAL A 419 -0.82 -3.05 -13.04
C VAL A 419 0.05 -1.79 -12.95
N GLY A 420 0.50 -1.43 -11.74
CA GLY A 420 1.43 -0.32 -11.50
C GLY A 420 2.78 -0.51 -12.19
N LEU A 421 3.33 -1.73 -12.16
CA LEU A 421 4.57 -2.08 -12.87
C LEU A 421 4.44 -2.01 -14.41
N ARG A 422 3.23 -2.08 -14.95
CA ARG A 422 2.96 -1.96 -16.40
C ARG A 422 3.03 -0.49 -16.89
N GLY A 423 3.14 0.49 -15.98
CA GLY A 423 3.20 1.92 -16.34
C GLY A 423 1.85 2.55 -16.73
N GLY A 424 0.73 1.89 -16.44
CA GLY A 424 -0.61 2.42 -16.72
C GLY A 424 -1.10 3.37 -15.64
N GLY A 425 -1.34 4.64 -16.00
CA GLY A 425 -2.13 5.57 -15.20
C GLY A 425 -3.52 5.02 -14.88
N LEU A 426 -4.12 5.55 -13.81
CA LEU A 426 -5.39 5.11 -13.21
C LEU A 426 -6.63 5.42 -14.06
N ASP A 427 -6.61 5.17 -15.37
CA ASP A 427 -7.80 5.31 -16.22
C ASP A 427 -8.33 3.92 -16.61
N GLY A 428 -9.42 3.54 -15.96
CA GLY A 428 -10.09 2.25 -16.11
C GLY A 428 -10.82 2.03 -17.44
N SER A 429 -10.49 2.73 -18.52
CA SER A 429 -11.23 2.66 -19.80
C SER A 429 -10.54 1.92 -20.94
N ASP A 430 -9.21 1.74 -20.96
CA ASP A 430 -8.53 1.19 -22.15
C ASP A 430 -7.89 -0.19 -21.92
N VAL A 431 -8.70 -1.19 -21.55
CA VAL A 431 -8.29 -2.60 -21.64
C VAL A 431 -9.23 -3.36 -22.59
N GLY A 432 -9.31 -2.81 -23.80
CA GLY A 432 -9.91 -3.42 -24.97
C GLY A 432 -8.95 -3.35 -26.16
N ILE A 433 -8.55 -4.53 -26.65
CA ILE A 433 -8.19 -4.83 -28.05
C ILE A 433 -6.78 -4.40 -28.53
N ALA A 434 -5.89 -5.40 -28.57
CA ALA A 434 -5.15 -5.83 -29.77
C ALA A 434 -4.67 -7.28 -29.50
N VAL A 435 -5.43 -8.33 -29.84
CA VAL A 435 -5.54 -8.99 -31.16
C VAL A 435 -4.17 -9.41 -31.70
N GLY A 436 -3.89 -10.72 -31.63
CA GLY A 436 -2.76 -11.36 -32.31
C GLY A 436 -1.78 -12.12 -31.40
N GLY A 437 -2.22 -13.18 -30.72
CA GLY A 437 -1.38 -14.36 -30.43
C GLY A 437 -0.14 -14.24 -29.53
N ARG A 438 0.24 -13.09 -28.98
CA ARG A 438 1.33 -12.99 -27.98
C ARG A 438 0.88 -12.18 -26.78
N ALA A 439 0.45 -12.88 -25.73
CA ALA A 439 0.50 -12.32 -24.38
C ALA A 439 1.96 -12.34 -23.92
N VAL A 440 2.75 -11.33 -24.32
CA VAL A 440 4.02 -11.08 -23.64
C VAL A 440 3.65 -10.62 -22.23
N SER A 441 3.97 -11.46 -21.26
CA SER A 441 3.70 -11.22 -19.84
C SER A 441 4.23 -9.84 -19.41
N PRO A 442 3.51 -9.08 -18.55
CA PRO A 442 4.01 -7.84 -17.94
C PRO A 442 5.37 -8.02 -17.23
N VAL A 443 5.67 -9.25 -16.79
CA VAL A 443 6.94 -9.64 -16.19
C VAL A 443 8.08 -9.63 -17.21
N ALA A 444 7.82 -9.99 -18.47
CA ALA A 444 8.86 -10.04 -19.50
C ALA A 444 9.37 -8.64 -19.87
N GLY A 445 8.47 -7.63 -19.97
CA GLY A 445 8.88 -6.24 -20.20
C GLY A 445 9.68 -5.64 -19.05
N LEU A 446 9.27 -5.93 -17.80
CA LEU A 446 10.00 -5.51 -16.60
C LEU A 446 11.36 -6.21 -16.47
N VAL A 447 11.42 -7.50 -16.80
CA VAL A 447 12.66 -8.29 -16.86
C VAL A 447 13.58 -7.75 -17.96
N GLU A 448 13.07 -7.43 -19.15
CA GLU A 448 13.88 -6.84 -20.22
C GLU A 448 14.43 -5.46 -19.85
N GLU A 449 13.63 -4.61 -19.20
CA GLU A 449 14.05 -3.27 -18.76
C GLU A 449 15.05 -3.32 -17.60
N THR A 450 14.94 -4.31 -16.71
CA THR A 450 15.90 -4.53 -15.60
C THR A 450 17.15 -5.32 -16.03
N LEU A 451 17.07 -6.19 -17.04
CA LEU A 451 18.22 -6.85 -17.66
C LEU A 451 19.04 -5.87 -18.51
N ALA A 452 18.45 -4.76 -18.97
CA ALA A 452 19.15 -3.67 -19.64
C ALA A 452 20.03 -2.83 -18.71
N LEU A 453 19.87 -2.96 -17.38
CA LEU A 453 20.73 -2.29 -16.40
C LEU A 453 22.04 -3.10 -16.21
N PRO A 454 23.22 -2.51 -16.46
CA PRO A 454 24.48 -3.21 -16.32
C PRO A 454 24.81 -3.48 -14.84
N GLY A 455 24.94 -4.75 -14.45
CA GLY A 455 25.46 -5.10 -13.12
C GLY A 455 24.94 -6.40 -12.50
N THR A 456 25.17 -6.51 -11.18
CA THR A 456 24.80 -7.66 -10.32
C THR A 456 23.30 -7.95 -10.24
N GLU A 457 22.45 -6.98 -10.57
CA GLU A 457 20.99 -7.06 -10.52
C GLU A 457 20.44 -7.98 -11.63
N ALA A 458 20.95 -7.84 -12.86
CA ALA A 458 20.60 -8.72 -13.98
C ALA A 458 20.95 -10.19 -13.68
N ASN A 459 22.11 -10.45 -13.07
CA ASN A 459 22.53 -11.79 -12.67
C ASN A 459 21.62 -12.40 -11.60
N LEU A 460 21.12 -11.60 -10.67
CA LEU A 460 20.20 -12.05 -9.62
C LEU A 460 18.84 -12.43 -10.23
N ILE A 461 18.33 -11.63 -11.17
CA ILE A 461 17.06 -11.89 -11.87
C ILE A 461 17.16 -13.16 -12.71
N ILE A 462 18.24 -13.31 -13.51
CA ILE A 462 18.48 -14.54 -14.27
C ILE A 462 18.53 -15.74 -13.33
N ARG A 463 19.21 -15.62 -12.18
CA ARG A 463 19.29 -16.70 -11.19
C ARG A 463 17.92 -17.05 -10.60
N LEU A 464 17.12 -16.07 -10.22
CA LEU A 464 15.77 -16.28 -9.68
C LEU A 464 14.83 -16.90 -10.72
N LEU A 465 14.94 -16.49 -11.98
CA LEU A 465 14.18 -17.08 -13.08
C LEU A 465 14.58 -18.54 -13.32
N VAL A 466 15.88 -18.83 -13.37
CA VAL A 466 16.38 -20.21 -13.55
C VAL A 466 15.97 -21.09 -12.36
N GLU A 467 16.18 -20.62 -11.13
CA GLU A 467 15.76 -21.36 -9.92
C GLU A 467 14.25 -21.59 -9.88
N GLY A 468 13.46 -20.58 -10.27
CA GLY A 468 12.01 -20.67 -10.37
C GLY A 468 11.55 -21.68 -11.41
N VAL A 469 12.21 -21.79 -12.57
CA VAL A 469 11.88 -22.78 -13.60
C VAL A 469 12.11 -24.21 -13.12
N PHE A 470 13.17 -24.45 -12.34
CA PHE A 470 13.53 -25.78 -11.84
C PHE A 470 12.88 -26.16 -10.50
N ARG A 471 12.10 -25.27 -9.89
CA ARG A 471 11.35 -25.56 -8.67
C ARG A 471 10.27 -26.63 -8.93
N PRO A 472 10.06 -27.58 -8.01
CA PRO A 472 9.12 -28.70 -8.22
C PRO A 472 7.68 -28.21 -8.42
N GLU A 473 7.32 -27.03 -7.90
CA GLU A 473 6.03 -26.41 -8.09
C GLU A 473 5.83 -25.88 -9.53
N CYS A 474 6.90 -25.47 -10.21
CA CYS A 474 6.86 -24.81 -11.52
C CYS A 474 7.38 -25.69 -12.67
N ALA A 475 8.14 -26.75 -12.38
CA ALA A 475 8.78 -27.62 -13.37
C ALA A 475 7.78 -28.25 -14.36
N HIS A 476 6.54 -28.51 -13.92
CA HIS A 476 5.48 -29.04 -14.78
C HIS A 476 5.04 -28.06 -15.89
N LEU A 477 5.20 -26.74 -15.68
CA LEU A 477 4.89 -25.70 -16.67
C LEU A 477 5.93 -25.66 -17.81
N PHE A 478 7.15 -26.12 -17.54
CA PHE A 478 8.31 -26.05 -18.44
C PHE A 478 8.73 -27.42 -18.99
N GLY A 479 7.88 -28.45 -18.86
CA GLY A 479 8.04 -29.73 -19.56
C GLY A 479 8.28 -30.97 -18.68
N ALA A 480 8.22 -30.88 -17.34
CA ALA A 480 8.30 -32.06 -16.49
C ALA A 480 6.97 -32.86 -16.51
N LEU A 481 7.05 -34.17 -16.79
CA LEU A 481 5.89 -35.05 -16.97
C LEU A 481 5.16 -35.44 -15.66
N SER A 482 5.70 -35.13 -14.48
CA SER A 482 5.05 -35.32 -13.18
C SER A 482 5.69 -34.44 -12.10
N HIS A 483 5.04 -34.31 -10.93
CA HIS A 483 5.61 -33.68 -9.73
C HIS A 483 6.94 -34.37 -9.36
N ALA A 484 8.04 -33.90 -9.94
CA ALA A 484 9.35 -34.35 -9.57
C ALA A 484 9.57 -33.95 -8.12
N LYS A 485 9.62 -34.93 -7.21
CA LYS A 485 10.19 -34.73 -5.87
C LYS A 485 11.68 -34.51 -6.03
N LEU A 486 12.05 -33.29 -6.45
CA LEU A 486 13.39 -32.80 -6.26
C LEU A 486 13.53 -32.54 -4.77
N GLU A 487 14.21 -33.44 -4.05
CA GLU A 487 14.71 -33.12 -2.72
C GLU A 487 15.73 -31.98 -2.87
N ILE A 488 15.25 -30.76 -2.75
CA ILE A 488 16.11 -29.59 -2.63
C ILE A 488 16.71 -29.69 -1.22
N LYS A 489 17.93 -30.24 -1.12
CA LYS A 489 18.76 -29.99 0.06
C LYS A 489 18.83 -28.48 0.23
N GLU A 490 18.41 -27.95 1.38
CA GLU A 490 18.65 -26.56 1.76
C GLU A 490 20.15 -26.30 1.68
N VAL A 491 20.61 -25.73 0.57
CA VAL A 491 21.98 -25.28 0.43
C VAL A 491 21.98 -23.81 0.82
N THR A 492 22.63 -23.50 1.94
CA THR A 492 22.83 -22.13 2.41
C THR A 492 23.45 -21.28 1.28
N GLY A 493 22.97 -20.03 1.13
CA GLY A 493 23.37 -19.15 0.03
C GLY A 493 24.88 -19.00 -0.14
N GLU A 494 25.65 -19.06 0.95
CA GLU A 494 27.12 -19.03 0.95
C GLU A 494 27.76 -20.27 0.31
N LYS A 495 27.20 -21.47 0.54
CA LYS A 495 27.67 -22.71 -0.10
C LYS A 495 27.35 -22.72 -1.60
N LEU A 496 26.25 -22.12 -2.01
CA LEU A 496 25.89 -21.93 -3.42
C LEU A 496 26.76 -20.86 -4.11
N ILE A 497 27.18 -19.80 -3.41
CA ILE A 497 28.09 -18.77 -3.95
C ILE A 497 29.51 -19.33 -4.09
N ASN A 498 29.99 -20.10 -3.11
CA ASN A 498 31.27 -20.80 -3.22
C ASN A 498 31.21 -21.95 -4.25
N ALA A 499 30.09 -22.66 -4.34
CA ALA A 499 29.87 -23.63 -5.41
C ALA A 499 29.90 -22.94 -6.77
N ASN A 500 29.19 -21.82 -6.98
CA ASN A 500 29.17 -21.02 -8.21
C ASN A 500 30.51 -20.39 -8.58
N ARG A 501 31.32 -19.92 -7.60
CA ARG A 501 32.70 -19.49 -7.85
C ARG A 501 33.62 -20.62 -8.30
N GLN A 502 33.26 -21.88 -8.01
CA GLN A 502 33.97 -23.10 -8.41
C GLN A 502 33.24 -23.88 -9.54
N PHE A 503 32.09 -23.37 -10.00
CA PHE A 503 31.20 -24.01 -10.96
C PHE A 503 31.58 -23.54 -12.37
N ASP A 504 32.58 -24.19 -12.97
CA ASP A 504 32.85 -24.17 -14.41
C ASP A 504 31.73 -24.89 -15.20
N THR A 505 30.50 -24.35 -15.15
CA THR A 505 29.28 -24.97 -15.72
C THR A 505 29.39 -25.27 -17.21
N TRP A 506 30.04 -24.39 -17.96
CA TRP A 506 30.14 -24.48 -19.42
C TRP A 506 30.90 -25.72 -19.90
N VAL A 507 31.79 -26.26 -19.06
CA VAL A 507 32.60 -27.45 -19.38
C VAL A 507 32.09 -28.69 -18.66
N LYS A 508 31.77 -28.56 -17.36
CA LYS A 508 31.41 -29.69 -16.51
C LYS A 508 30.04 -30.28 -16.88
N ALA A 509 29.09 -29.46 -17.32
CA ALA A 509 27.76 -29.95 -17.67
C ALA A 509 27.76 -30.77 -18.98
N PRO A 510 28.37 -30.34 -20.10
CA PRO A 510 28.48 -31.21 -21.26
C PRO A 510 29.24 -32.50 -20.95
N GLN A 511 30.37 -32.43 -20.24
CA GLN A 511 31.15 -33.61 -19.85
C GLN A 511 30.37 -34.61 -18.96
N SER A 512 29.55 -34.11 -18.02
CA SER A 512 28.73 -34.96 -17.15
C SER A 512 27.61 -35.64 -17.94
N HIS A 513 26.94 -34.90 -18.84
CA HIS A 513 25.87 -35.45 -19.68
C HIS A 513 26.44 -36.43 -20.71
N THR A 514 27.62 -36.17 -21.29
CA THR A 514 28.34 -37.12 -22.14
C THR A 514 28.64 -38.40 -21.38
N THR A 515 29.12 -38.33 -20.14
CA THR A 515 29.38 -39.51 -19.29
C THR A 515 28.11 -40.30 -18.99
N ALA A 516 27.02 -39.62 -18.62
CA ALA A 516 25.74 -40.26 -18.30
C ALA A 516 25.12 -40.98 -19.51
N LEU A 517 25.12 -40.33 -20.68
CA LEU A 517 24.66 -40.93 -21.93
C LEU A 517 25.57 -42.08 -22.37
N THR A 518 26.89 -41.96 -22.19
CA THR A 518 27.84 -43.04 -22.46
C THR A 518 27.54 -44.28 -21.60
N ALA A 519 27.24 -44.09 -20.31
CA ALA A 519 26.85 -45.18 -19.42
C ALA A 519 25.52 -45.83 -19.84
N PHE A 520 24.52 -45.03 -20.22
CA PHE A 520 23.26 -45.52 -20.75
C PHE A 520 23.46 -46.38 -22.01
N TRP A 521 24.16 -45.87 -23.03
CA TRP A 521 24.37 -46.60 -24.27
C TRP A 521 25.25 -47.85 -24.12
N ASN A 522 26.19 -47.85 -23.18
CA ASN A 522 26.99 -49.05 -22.83
C ASN A 522 26.15 -50.19 -22.24
N THR A 523 25.02 -49.88 -21.62
CA THR A 523 24.14 -50.84 -20.95
C THR A 523 22.90 -51.16 -21.77
N PHE A 524 22.74 -50.53 -22.94
CA PHE A 524 21.56 -50.68 -23.78
C PHE A 524 21.64 -51.98 -24.60
N PRO A 525 20.67 -52.91 -24.45
CA PRO A 525 20.80 -54.27 -24.97
C PRO A 525 20.39 -54.44 -26.45
N LEU A 526 19.80 -53.40 -27.06
CA LEU A 526 19.18 -53.49 -28.38
C LEU A 526 20.13 -53.08 -29.51
N ALA A 527 19.86 -53.57 -30.72
CA ALA A 527 20.79 -53.45 -31.85
C ALA A 527 20.85 -52.05 -32.50
N ALA A 528 19.80 -51.22 -32.35
CA ALA A 528 19.69 -49.93 -33.02
C ALA A 528 19.37 -48.80 -32.04
N ALA A 529 20.08 -47.67 -32.15
CA ALA A 529 19.90 -46.53 -31.24
C ALA A 529 18.50 -45.89 -31.35
N LYS A 530 17.85 -46.00 -32.53
CA LYS A 530 16.44 -45.57 -32.75
C LYS A 530 15.43 -46.23 -31.80
N GLN A 531 15.78 -47.36 -31.19
CA GLN A 531 14.89 -48.08 -30.27
C GLN A 531 14.84 -47.44 -28.86
N ALA A 532 15.67 -46.42 -28.58
CA ALA A 532 15.58 -45.57 -27.40
C ALA A 532 15.39 -44.09 -27.79
N PRO A 533 14.18 -43.66 -28.17
CA PRO A 533 13.93 -42.34 -28.77
C PRO A 533 14.29 -41.17 -27.85
N GLU A 534 14.06 -41.28 -26.54
CA GLU A 534 14.37 -40.21 -25.57
C GLU A 534 15.88 -40.02 -25.40
N ALA A 535 16.63 -41.10 -25.22
CA ALA A 535 18.09 -41.05 -25.08
C ALA A 535 18.77 -40.63 -26.39
N LEU A 536 18.21 -41.04 -27.54
CA LEU A 536 18.66 -40.62 -28.86
C LEU A 536 18.48 -39.12 -29.04
N GLN A 537 17.30 -38.59 -28.72
CA GLN A 537 17.02 -37.16 -28.79
C GLN A 537 17.89 -36.36 -27.81
N ALA A 538 18.10 -36.84 -26.59
CA ALA A 538 18.99 -36.21 -25.62
C ALA A 538 20.44 -36.17 -26.12
N THR A 539 20.92 -37.26 -26.73
CA THR A 539 22.27 -37.35 -27.32
C THR A 539 22.42 -36.37 -28.48
N ARG A 540 21.43 -36.29 -29.37
CA ARG A 540 21.40 -35.35 -30.48
C ARG A 540 21.40 -33.89 -29.99
N ASN A 541 20.49 -33.54 -29.07
CA ASN A 541 20.38 -32.20 -28.50
C ASN A 541 21.69 -31.75 -27.83
N LEU A 542 22.34 -32.66 -27.08
CA LEU A 542 23.63 -32.36 -26.44
C LEU A 542 24.69 -31.98 -27.48
N LEU A 543 24.84 -32.79 -28.54
CA LEU A 543 25.81 -32.52 -29.60
C LEU A 543 25.47 -31.24 -30.38
N GLU A 544 24.18 -30.97 -30.67
CA GLU A 544 23.74 -29.73 -31.33
C GLU A 544 24.05 -28.48 -30.49
N VAL A 545 23.82 -28.53 -29.18
CA VAL A 545 24.19 -27.45 -28.26
C VAL A 545 25.69 -27.23 -28.25
N MET A 546 26.49 -28.31 -28.21
CA MET A 546 27.95 -28.21 -28.22
C MET A 546 28.50 -27.66 -29.56
N VAL A 547 27.88 -27.99 -30.68
CA VAL A 547 28.23 -27.41 -31.99
C VAL A 547 27.86 -25.93 -32.06
N THR A 548 26.65 -25.57 -31.61
CA THR A 548 26.15 -24.19 -31.61
C THR A 548 26.96 -23.28 -30.70
N ALA A 549 27.39 -23.80 -29.54
CA ALA A 549 28.28 -23.12 -28.60
C ALA A 549 29.75 -23.03 -29.09
N GLN A 550 30.04 -23.52 -30.29
CA GLN A 550 31.39 -23.59 -30.88
C GLN A 550 32.37 -24.46 -30.07
N PHE A 551 31.88 -25.41 -29.25
CA PHE A 551 32.72 -26.35 -28.51
C PHE A 551 33.22 -27.48 -29.40
N LEU A 552 32.46 -27.88 -30.42
CA LEU A 552 32.83 -28.89 -31.42
C LEU A 552 33.08 -28.24 -32.80
N PRO A 553 34.34 -27.92 -33.15
CA PRO A 553 34.66 -27.25 -34.41
C PRO A 553 34.87 -28.22 -35.59
N GLY A 554 34.93 -27.65 -36.79
CA GLY A 554 35.33 -28.32 -38.02
C GLY A 554 34.56 -29.62 -38.31
N PRO A 555 35.26 -30.76 -38.45
CA PRO A 555 34.65 -32.03 -38.86
C PRO A 555 33.66 -32.59 -37.83
N LEU A 556 33.76 -32.22 -36.54
CA LEU A 556 32.87 -32.73 -35.49
C LEU A 556 31.45 -32.14 -35.56
N LYS A 557 31.21 -31.13 -36.41
CA LYS A 557 29.88 -30.53 -36.59
C LYS A 557 28.84 -31.48 -37.18
N VAL A 558 29.28 -32.55 -37.85
CA VAL A 558 28.39 -33.53 -38.49
C VAL A 558 27.81 -34.53 -37.51
N LEU A 559 28.38 -34.64 -36.31
CA LEU A 559 28.03 -35.68 -35.32
C LEU A 559 26.54 -35.75 -34.98
N PRO A 560 25.80 -34.64 -34.75
CA PRO A 560 24.37 -34.73 -34.45
C PRO A 560 23.54 -35.40 -35.54
N GLN A 561 23.96 -35.27 -36.80
CA GLN A 561 23.25 -35.82 -37.96
C GLN A 561 23.50 -37.33 -38.12
N MET A 562 24.59 -37.84 -37.54
CA MET A 562 24.96 -39.27 -37.63
C MET A 562 24.17 -40.13 -36.64
N VAL A 563 23.88 -39.61 -35.45
CA VAL A 563 23.40 -40.38 -34.28
C VAL A 563 22.18 -41.27 -34.58
N GLU A 564 21.27 -40.85 -35.45
CA GLU A 564 20.07 -41.63 -35.80
C GLU A 564 20.37 -42.92 -36.57
N ALA A 565 21.46 -42.96 -37.35
CA ALA A 565 21.80 -44.10 -38.20
C ALA A 565 22.70 -45.14 -37.51
N LEU A 566 23.11 -44.88 -36.26
CA LEU A 566 24.16 -45.64 -35.58
C LEU A 566 23.61 -46.73 -34.65
N ALA A 567 24.44 -47.75 -34.45
CA ALA A 567 24.28 -48.71 -33.38
C ALA A 567 24.70 -48.09 -32.02
N PRO A 568 24.14 -48.55 -30.89
CA PRO A 568 24.44 -48.01 -29.55
C PRO A 568 25.94 -47.97 -29.20
N TYR A 569 26.70 -48.98 -29.61
CA TYR A 569 28.16 -49.02 -29.35
C TYR A 569 28.91 -47.95 -30.17
N GLU A 570 28.44 -47.62 -31.36
CA GLU A 570 29.02 -46.56 -32.20
C GLU A 570 28.73 -45.19 -31.58
N VAL A 571 27.55 -45.02 -30.99
CA VAL A 571 27.19 -43.82 -30.21
C VAL A 571 28.12 -43.67 -29.00
N VAL A 572 28.43 -44.75 -28.29
CA VAL A 572 29.43 -44.76 -27.20
C VAL A 572 30.81 -44.31 -27.71
N CYS A 573 31.27 -44.85 -28.84
CA CYS A 573 32.56 -44.47 -29.42
C CYS A 573 32.62 -42.97 -29.75
N ILE A 574 31.57 -42.42 -30.36
CA ILE A 574 31.48 -40.99 -30.66
C ILE A 574 31.50 -40.15 -29.39
N LEU A 575 30.70 -40.51 -28.37
CA LEU A 575 30.66 -39.77 -27.11
C LEU A 575 31.99 -39.81 -26.35
N GLN A 576 32.73 -40.92 -26.42
CA GLN A 576 34.09 -41.03 -25.88
C GLN A 576 35.07 -40.11 -26.61
N ASP A 577 35.04 -40.08 -27.94
CA ASP A 577 35.92 -39.20 -28.72
C ASP A 577 35.59 -37.72 -28.49
N VAL A 578 34.30 -37.38 -28.37
CA VAL A 578 33.83 -36.04 -27.97
C VAL A 578 34.32 -35.67 -26.58
N TRP A 579 34.22 -36.58 -25.60
CA TRP A 579 34.71 -36.35 -24.24
C TRP A 579 36.23 -36.16 -24.22
N MET A 580 36.98 -36.99 -24.96
CA MET A 580 38.44 -36.87 -25.09
C MET A 580 38.82 -35.52 -25.71
N TYR A 581 38.15 -35.12 -26.78
CA TYR A 581 38.38 -33.82 -27.42
C TYR A 581 38.12 -32.68 -26.44
N MET A 582 36.99 -32.71 -25.71
CA MET A 582 36.65 -31.69 -24.72
C MET A 582 37.61 -31.61 -23.53
N ARG A 583 38.17 -32.74 -23.10
CA ARG A 583 39.16 -32.78 -22.02
C ARG A 583 40.45 -32.08 -22.45
N ASP A 584 40.86 -32.29 -23.69
CA ASP A 584 42.10 -31.73 -24.23
C ASP A 584 41.89 -30.27 -24.73
N HIS A 585 40.65 -29.91 -25.07
CA HIS A 585 40.23 -28.59 -25.57
C HIS A 585 39.17 -27.95 -24.66
N THR A 586 39.48 -27.89 -23.36
CA THR A 586 38.61 -27.28 -22.34
C THR A 586 38.11 -25.89 -22.78
N PRO A 587 36.79 -25.66 -22.86
CA PRO A 587 36.20 -24.35 -23.13
C PRO A 587 36.58 -23.34 -22.01
N SER A 588 37.67 -22.60 -22.19
CA SER A 588 38.08 -21.51 -21.30
C SER A 588 37.85 -20.15 -21.97
N PRO A 589 37.50 -19.08 -21.23
CA PRO A 589 37.25 -17.76 -21.79
C PRO A 589 38.37 -17.25 -22.72
N ASP A 590 39.61 -17.62 -22.44
CA ASP A 590 40.81 -17.25 -23.21
C ASP A 590 40.80 -17.73 -24.67
N ARG A 591 39.97 -18.73 -25.00
CA ARG A 591 39.83 -19.27 -26.36
C ARG A 591 38.80 -18.51 -27.21
N TRP A 592 38.17 -17.47 -26.69
CA TRP A 592 37.22 -16.64 -27.42
C TRP A 592 37.75 -15.21 -27.60
N ARG A 593 37.52 -14.67 -28.79
CA ARG A 593 37.77 -13.26 -29.12
C ARG A 593 36.44 -12.55 -29.29
N GLU A 594 36.35 -11.36 -28.70
CA GLU A 594 35.22 -10.46 -28.91
C GLU A 594 35.35 -9.76 -30.27
N LEU A 595 34.31 -9.86 -31.08
CA LEU A 595 34.14 -9.14 -32.34
C LEU A 595 32.91 -8.24 -32.25
N PRO A 596 32.78 -7.22 -33.12
CA PRO A 596 31.58 -6.37 -33.18
C PRO A 596 30.28 -7.15 -33.43
N SER A 597 30.37 -8.36 -33.99
CA SER A 597 29.25 -9.27 -34.26
C SER A 597 29.01 -10.32 -33.16
N GLY A 598 29.74 -10.28 -32.05
CA GLY A 598 29.67 -11.23 -30.93
C GLY A 598 30.99 -11.96 -30.65
N TYR A 599 30.94 -13.04 -29.88
CA TYR A 599 32.13 -13.84 -29.56
C TYR A 599 32.40 -14.91 -30.62
N GLN A 600 33.65 -15.02 -31.05
CA GLN A 600 34.12 -16.09 -31.94
C GLN A 600 35.25 -16.85 -31.28
N ARG A 601 35.22 -18.18 -31.35
CA ARG A 601 36.33 -19.02 -30.92
C ARG A 601 37.56 -18.72 -31.78
N ILE A 602 38.70 -18.55 -31.13
CA ILE A 602 39.99 -18.34 -31.78
C ILE A 602 40.30 -19.58 -32.64
N PRO A 603 40.67 -19.41 -33.93
CA PRO A 603 41.01 -20.53 -34.79
C PRO A 603 42.12 -21.39 -34.18
N GLU A 604 41.82 -22.67 -33.97
CA GLU A 604 42.76 -23.68 -33.48
C GLU A 604 43.52 -24.30 -34.68
N PRO A 605 44.72 -24.88 -34.45
CA PRO A 605 45.41 -25.66 -35.47
C PRO A 605 44.54 -26.81 -36.02
N PRO A 606 44.86 -27.35 -37.21
CA PRO A 606 44.10 -28.43 -37.82
C PRO A 606 43.92 -29.60 -36.84
N MET A 607 42.71 -30.17 -36.83
CA MET A 607 42.30 -31.13 -35.81
C MET A 607 43.15 -32.41 -35.91
N ALA A 608 43.73 -32.84 -34.78
CA ALA A 608 44.52 -34.06 -34.76
C ALA A 608 43.66 -35.26 -35.19
N PRO A 609 44.22 -36.19 -36.01
CA PRO A 609 43.47 -37.32 -36.56
C PRO A 609 42.92 -38.25 -35.46
N VAL A 610 43.52 -38.25 -34.27
CA VAL A 610 43.09 -39.05 -33.12
C VAL A 610 41.61 -38.85 -32.79
N TYR A 611 41.05 -37.65 -32.99
CA TYR A 611 39.64 -37.36 -32.71
C TYR A 611 38.69 -37.64 -33.88
N THR A 612 39.20 -37.86 -35.09
CA THR A 612 38.37 -38.00 -36.31
C THR A 612 38.48 -39.36 -36.97
N GLU A 613 39.58 -40.10 -36.79
CA GLU A 613 39.83 -41.40 -37.45
C GLU A 613 38.77 -42.46 -37.10
N ARG A 614 38.37 -42.54 -35.83
CA ARG A 614 37.34 -43.49 -35.39
C ARG A 614 35.97 -43.14 -35.96
N ILE A 615 35.65 -41.85 -36.02
CA ILE A 615 34.41 -41.32 -36.63
C ILE A 615 34.40 -41.62 -38.13
N LYS A 616 35.51 -41.38 -38.85
CA LYS A 616 35.67 -41.72 -40.27
C LYS A 616 35.43 -43.21 -40.53
N ARG A 617 35.97 -44.09 -39.67
CA ARG A 617 35.72 -45.54 -39.76
C ARG A 617 34.25 -45.90 -39.54
N ILE A 618 33.58 -45.27 -38.56
CA ILE A 618 32.14 -45.49 -38.33
C ILE A 618 31.32 -45.09 -39.56
N ILE A 619 31.67 -43.98 -40.22
CA ILE A 619 31.03 -43.56 -41.48
C ILE A 619 31.30 -44.57 -42.60
N GLN A 620 32.52 -45.09 -42.70
CA GLN A 620 32.89 -46.13 -43.66
C GLN A 620 32.16 -47.47 -43.43
N CYS A 621 31.89 -47.83 -42.17
CA CYS A 621 31.10 -49.01 -41.84
C CYS A 621 29.61 -48.83 -42.17
N ASN A 622 29.13 -47.58 -42.24
CA ASN A 622 27.74 -47.22 -42.49
C ASN A 622 27.58 -46.37 -43.76
N VAL A 623 28.33 -46.69 -44.82
CA VAL A 623 28.35 -45.89 -46.08
C VAL A 623 26.97 -45.77 -46.70
N ASP A 624 26.14 -46.81 -46.61
CA ASP A 624 24.82 -46.86 -47.21
C ASP A 624 23.86 -45.81 -46.63
N THR A 625 24.06 -45.39 -45.37
CA THR A 625 23.16 -44.47 -44.66
C THR A 625 23.79 -43.08 -44.44
N ILE A 626 25.07 -43.01 -44.09
CA ILE A 626 25.76 -41.77 -43.70
C ILE A 626 27.00 -41.46 -44.54
N GLY A 627 27.27 -42.20 -45.63
CA GLY A 627 28.44 -41.99 -46.49
C GLY A 627 28.53 -40.58 -47.09
N HIS A 628 27.40 -39.93 -47.35
CA HIS A 628 27.35 -38.54 -47.84
C HIS A 628 27.98 -37.52 -46.87
N LEU A 629 28.06 -37.83 -45.57
CA LEU A 629 28.68 -36.97 -44.55
C LEU A 629 30.22 -37.07 -44.54
N MET A 630 30.80 -38.06 -45.23
CA MET A 630 32.26 -38.21 -45.32
C MET A 630 32.93 -36.99 -45.97
N CYS A 631 32.26 -36.35 -46.94
CA CYS A 631 32.78 -35.14 -47.57
C CYS A 631 32.93 -33.98 -46.56
N ALA A 632 31.99 -33.83 -45.62
CA ALA A 632 32.07 -32.79 -44.59
C ALA A 632 33.14 -33.10 -43.53
N MET A 633 33.47 -34.37 -43.31
CA MET A 633 34.59 -34.80 -42.44
C MET A 633 35.98 -34.57 -43.06
N VAL A 634 36.08 -34.57 -44.40
CA VAL A 634 37.35 -34.43 -45.14
C VAL A 634 37.60 -32.98 -45.56
N ASN A 635 36.55 -32.24 -45.93
CA ASN A 635 36.67 -30.86 -46.41
C ASN A 635 36.77 -29.83 -45.29
N ALA A 636 36.68 -30.23 -44.01
CA ALA A 636 36.82 -29.33 -42.87
C ALA A 636 38.29 -29.02 -42.49
N ASP A 637 39.25 -29.71 -43.12
CA ASP A 637 40.69 -29.49 -42.98
C ASP A 637 41.29 -28.54 -44.06
N GLN A 638 40.44 -27.97 -44.94
CA GLN A 638 40.77 -26.89 -45.88
C GLN A 638 40.07 -25.60 -45.46
#